data_AF-A0A3P7PV77-F1
#
_entry.id   AF-A0A3P7PV77-F1
#
_cell.length_a   1.000
_cell.length_b   1.000
_cell.length_c   1.000
_cell.angle_alpha   90.00
_cell.angle_beta   90.00
_cell.angle_gamma   90.00
#
_symmetry.space_group_name_H-M   'P 1'
#
loop_
_entity.id
_entity.type
_entity.pdbx_description
1 polymer ?
#
loop_
_entity_poly.entity_id
_entity_poly.type
_entity_poly.pdbx_seq_one_letter_code
_entity_poly.pdbx_strand_id
1 'polypeptide(L)'
;MHKKIMGSLVMLCMISVLLSGCQLAVAEAGNTREEDKLVGVFVTEDYIDLFDFEAYVSENSNKLMQGGEVVMDSKYKGRVYGTIDEDHPEDIVFEGYEGVLFIDTSYEKEGVIYSRVGSGNQVSLVHISVNDEGNEIEGTIFAKNAPVIMAVLNPVYMTDEGEIYFTSGSGVSMDGENGGEGSMSMFLTENRTVMVGNSESTESFKVKINVESMDEVEYYVLKQMDDLDNQVISEKIYAHDVPSSIEVSDQTKYMILEKIGTDQEGKPLVERQIINDDYFQVYFFNESAFAEGYSIQLNN
;
A
#
# COMPACT_ATOMS: atom_id res chain seq x y z
N MET A 1 24.40 1.89 -62.38
CA MET A 1 24.06 0.90 -61.34
C MET A 1 23.56 1.67 -60.13
N HIS A 2 22.24 1.61 -59.89
CA HIS A 2 21.52 2.48 -58.96
C HIS A 2 20.60 1.63 -58.06
N LYS A 3 20.42 2.14 -56.83
CA LYS A 3 19.40 1.83 -55.80
C LYS A 3 19.76 0.67 -54.87
N LYS A 4 20.30 0.98 -53.68
CA LYS A 4 19.64 1.48 -52.45
C LYS A 4 18.89 0.35 -51.74
N ILE A 5 19.53 -0.11 -50.66
CA ILE A 5 19.10 -1.13 -49.72
C ILE A 5 17.80 -0.66 -49.06
N MET A 6 16.79 -1.50 -49.25
CA MET A 6 15.48 -1.49 -48.60
C MET A 6 15.61 -2.27 -47.29
N GLY A 7 15.02 -1.75 -46.21
CA GLY A 7 14.66 -2.56 -45.04
C GLY A 7 15.35 -2.17 -43.75
N SER A 8 14.76 -1.20 -43.03
CA SER A 8 14.34 -1.39 -41.64
C SER A 8 13.81 -0.05 -41.12
N LEU A 9 12.50 0.16 -41.30
CA LEU A 9 11.75 1.26 -40.72
C LEU A 9 10.58 0.66 -39.93
N VAL A 10 10.89 -0.12 -38.89
CA VAL A 10 9.92 -0.60 -37.90
C VAL A 10 10.63 -0.71 -36.55
N MET A 11 10.92 0.42 -35.91
CA MET A 11 11.32 0.47 -34.50
C MET A 11 11.12 1.87 -33.93
N LEU A 12 9.87 2.37 -33.96
CA LEU A 12 9.51 3.61 -33.26
C LEU A 12 7.99 3.74 -33.06
N CYS A 13 7.33 2.75 -32.42
CA CYS A 13 5.91 2.85 -32.02
C CYS A 13 5.59 2.07 -30.73
N MET A 14 6.48 2.04 -29.73
CA MET A 14 6.15 1.39 -28.44
C MET A 14 6.64 2.19 -27.23
N ILE A 15 6.41 3.51 -27.21
CA ILE A 15 6.53 4.34 -26.00
C ILE A 15 5.49 5.46 -26.09
N SER A 16 4.26 5.18 -25.67
CA SER A 16 3.28 6.22 -25.23
C SER A 16 1.94 5.58 -24.80
N VAL A 17 1.94 4.81 -23.71
CA VAL A 17 0.71 4.61 -22.93
C VAL A 17 1.10 4.64 -21.45
N LEU A 18 1.49 5.81 -20.97
CA LEU A 18 1.55 6.13 -19.55
C LEU A 18 1.00 7.56 -19.40
N LEU A 19 0.09 7.72 -18.44
CA LEU A 19 -0.70 8.92 -18.14
C LEU A 19 -1.95 9.14 -19.00
N SER A 20 -2.87 8.18 -18.94
CA SER A 20 -4.29 8.51 -18.93
C SER A 20 -4.89 7.87 -17.68
N GLY A 21 -4.99 8.66 -16.61
CA GLY A 21 -5.87 8.30 -15.51
C GLY A 21 -7.27 8.14 -16.09
N CYS A 22 -7.82 6.93 -16.02
CA CYS A 22 -9.18 6.69 -16.46
C CYS A 22 -10.13 7.41 -15.48
N GLN A 23 -10.58 8.60 -15.85
CA GLN A 23 -11.85 9.14 -15.36
C GLN A 23 -12.96 8.25 -15.89
N LEU A 24 -13.38 7.25 -15.10
CA LEU A 24 -14.64 6.55 -15.32
C LEU A 24 -15.76 7.44 -14.77
N ALA A 25 -16.13 8.46 -15.53
CA ALA A 25 -17.41 9.14 -15.36
C ALA A 25 -18.48 8.28 -16.04
N VAL A 26 -19.15 7.40 -15.27
CA VAL A 26 -20.39 6.76 -15.74
C VAL A 26 -21.53 7.72 -15.46
N ALA A 27 -22.00 8.39 -16.50
CA ALA A 27 -23.25 9.14 -16.47
C ALA A 27 -24.31 8.31 -17.18
N GLU A 28 -25.01 7.40 -16.48
CA GLU A 28 -26.31 6.91 -16.94
C GLU A 28 -27.32 6.80 -15.80
N ALA A 29 -28.51 7.30 -16.09
CA ALA A 29 -29.62 7.47 -15.18
C ALA A 29 -30.30 6.13 -14.86
N GLY A 30 -30.67 5.97 -13.59
CA GLY A 30 -31.77 5.11 -13.17
C GLY A 30 -31.40 3.69 -12.76
N ASN A 31 -30.75 3.55 -11.60
CA ASN A 31 -31.15 2.61 -10.55
C ASN A 31 -30.40 2.97 -9.27
N THR A 32 -31.13 3.39 -8.23
CA THR A 32 -30.64 3.52 -6.86
C THR A 32 -30.29 2.14 -6.30
N ARG A 33 -29.09 1.65 -6.59
CA ARG A 33 -28.26 0.97 -5.59
C ARG A 33 -27.30 2.04 -5.10
N GLU A 34 -27.27 2.29 -3.80
CA GLU A 34 -26.19 3.08 -3.23
C GLU A 34 -24.88 2.40 -3.65
N GLU A 35 -24.00 3.15 -4.31
CA GLU A 35 -22.66 2.64 -4.61
C GLU A 35 -21.93 2.47 -3.28
N ASP A 36 -21.39 1.26 -3.07
CA ASP A 36 -20.60 0.90 -1.88
C ASP A 36 -19.48 1.94 -1.68
N LYS A 37 -19.26 2.39 -0.44
CA LYS A 37 -18.36 3.51 -0.14
C LYS A 37 -16.90 3.08 -0.23
N LEU A 38 -16.06 3.78 -1.00
CA LEU A 38 -14.61 3.62 -0.90
C LEU A 38 -14.13 4.07 0.49
N VAL A 39 -13.42 3.17 1.17
CA VAL A 39 -12.95 3.38 2.55
C VAL A 39 -11.45 3.13 2.72
N GLY A 40 -10.76 2.69 1.67
CA GLY A 40 -9.34 2.40 1.77
C GLY A 40 -8.76 1.69 0.57
N VAL A 41 -7.56 1.15 0.76
CA VAL A 41 -6.85 0.33 -0.23
C VAL A 41 -6.15 -0.83 0.46
N PHE A 42 -6.02 -1.94 -0.25
CA PHE A 42 -5.24 -3.10 0.14
C PHE A 42 -4.11 -3.28 -0.86
N VAL A 43 -2.87 -3.04 -0.43
CA VAL A 43 -1.69 -3.06 -1.29
C VAL A 43 -1.10 -4.46 -1.32
N THR A 44 -1.04 -5.08 -2.50
CA THR A 44 -0.46 -6.42 -2.69
C THR A 44 0.77 -6.36 -3.58
N GLU A 45 1.67 -7.33 -3.46
CA GLU A 45 2.82 -7.47 -4.38
C GLU A 45 2.34 -7.86 -5.78
N ASP A 46 1.41 -8.82 -5.84
CA ASP A 46 0.89 -9.38 -7.08
C ASP A 46 -0.49 -8.86 -7.46
N TYR A 47 -0.78 -8.91 -8.76
CA TYR A 47 -2.11 -8.66 -9.29
C TYR A 47 -3.06 -9.80 -8.92
N ILE A 48 -4.17 -9.44 -8.29
CA ILE A 48 -5.23 -10.38 -7.92
C ILE A 48 -6.30 -10.34 -9.01
N ASP A 49 -6.40 -11.40 -9.81
CA ASP A 49 -7.47 -11.56 -10.79
C ASP A 49 -8.74 -12.07 -10.11
N LEU A 50 -9.73 -11.19 -9.94
CA LEU A 50 -11.04 -11.51 -9.41
C LEU A 50 -12.11 -11.56 -10.52
N PHE A 51 -11.74 -11.52 -11.79
CA PHE A 51 -12.72 -11.44 -12.87
C PHE A 51 -13.47 -12.77 -13.07
N ASP A 52 -14.80 -12.74 -12.98
CA ASP A 52 -15.65 -13.88 -13.27
C ASP A 52 -15.85 -14.04 -14.79
N PHE A 53 -14.87 -14.69 -15.42
CA PHE A 53 -14.89 -14.96 -16.85
C PHE A 53 -16.02 -15.89 -17.29
N GLU A 54 -16.44 -16.81 -16.42
CA GLU A 54 -17.50 -17.78 -16.75
C GLU A 54 -18.86 -17.08 -16.83
N ALA A 55 -19.19 -16.25 -15.84
CA ALA A 55 -20.38 -15.41 -15.87
C ALA A 55 -20.35 -14.45 -17.08
N TYR A 56 -19.21 -13.80 -17.33
CA TYR A 56 -19.07 -12.91 -18.48
C TYR A 56 -19.33 -13.63 -19.81
N VAL A 57 -18.69 -14.78 -20.05
CA VAL A 57 -18.85 -15.51 -21.30
C VAL A 57 -20.25 -16.08 -21.44
N SER A 58 -20.83 -16.65 -20.38
CA SER A 58 -22.17 -17.24 -20.47
C SER A 58 -23.23 -16.19 -20.85
N GLU A 59 -23.20 -15.02 -20.22
CA GLU A 59 -24.15 -13.93 -20.48
C GLU A 59 -23.90 -13.21 -21.80
N ASN A 60 -22.65 -13.13 -22.27
CA ASN A 60 -22.30 -12.44 -23.51
C ASN A 60 -22.07 -13.38 -24.71
N SER A 61 -22.24 -14.69 -24.53
CA SER A 61 -21.97 -15.75 -25.51
C SER A 61 -22.56 -15.45 -26.90
N ASN A 62 -23.83 -15.05 -26.97
CA ASN A 62 -24.50 -14.72 -28.22
C ASN A 62 -23.90 -13.50 -28.94
N LYS A 63 -23.44 -12.48 -28.20
CA LYS A 63 -22.81 -11.28 -28.77
C LYS A 63 -21.39 -11.56 -29.21
N LEU A 64 -20.63 -12.33 -28.42
CA LEU A 64 -19.27 -12.76 -28.73
C LEU A 64 -19.23 -13.62 -30.01
N MET A 65 -20.18 -14.55 -30.16
CA MET A 65 -20.30 -15.41 -31.36
C MET A 65 -20.66 -14.62 -32.64
N GLN A 66 -21.32 -13.47 -32.50
CA GLN A 66 -21.76 -12.64 -33.62
C GLN A 66 -20.81 -11.47 -33.93
N GLY A 67 -19.69 -11.36 -33.22
CA GLY A 67 -18.72 -10.28 -33.39
C GLY A 67 -19.24 -8.91 -32.96
N GLY A 68 -20.21 -8.88 -32.03
CA GLY A 68 -20.72 -7.63 -31.45
C GLY A 68 -19.75 -7.03 -30.45
N GLU A 69 -19.86 -5.72 -30.23
CA GLU A 69 -19.13 -5.02 -29.17
C GLU A 69 -19.69 -5.45 -27.81
N VAL A 70 -18.79 -5.87 -26.91
CA VAL A 70 -19.11 -6.24 -25.53
C VAL A 70 -18.21 -5.42 -24.63
N VAL A 71 -18.82 -4.73 -23.67
CA VAL A 71 -18.10 -3.91 -22.68
C VAL A 71 -17.91 -4.75 -21.41
N MET A 72 -16.72 -4.67 -20.83
CA MET A 72 -16.45 -5.27 -19.52
C MET A 72 -17.17 -4.48 -18.44
N ASP A 73 -18.13 -5.11 -17.77
CA ASP A 73 -18.97 -4.52 -16.73
C ASP A 73 -18.36 -4.80 -15.33
N SER A 74 -18.49 -3.84 -14.40
CA SER A 74 -18.03 -3.98 -13.02
C SER A 74 -18.72 -5.12 -12.27
N LYS A 75 -19.92 -5.55 -12.70
CA LYS A 75 -20.63 -6.68 -12.09
C LYS A 75 -19.90 -8.02 -12.19
N TYR A 76 -18.96 -8.17 -13.12
CA TYR A 76 -18.14 -9.39 -13.26
C TYR A 76 -16.82 -9.28 -12.46
N LYS A 77 -16.58 -8.16 -11.77
CA LYS A 77 -15.47 -8.05 -10.82
C LYS A 77 -15.87 -8.74 -9.52
N GLY A 78 -15.14 -9.77 -9.14
CA GLY A 78 -15.28 -10.43 -7.85
C GLY A 78 -14.94 -9.49 -6.69
N ARG A 79 -15.46 -9.85 -5.52
CA ARG A 79 -15.25 -9.16 -4.25
C ARG A 79 -14.62 -10.16 -3.28
N VAL A 80 -13.58 -9.74 -2.57
CA VAL A 80 -13.01 -10.52 -1.46
C VAL A 80 -13.41 -9.82 -0.16
N TYR A 81 -14.27 -10.46 0.61
CA TYR A 81 -14.77 -9.93 1.87
C TYR A 81 -13.77 -10.16 2.99
N GLY A 82 -13.54 -9.12 3.77
CA GLY A 82 -12.71 -9.17 4.97
C GLY A 82 -13.51 -9.71 6.15
N THR A 83 -12.83 -10.43 7.02
CA THR A 83 -13.34 -10.81 8.33
C THR A 83 -12.75 -9.88 9.38
N ILE A 84 -13.51 -9.60 10.44
CA ILE A 84 -13.00 -8.86 11.58
C ILE A 84 -12.42 -9.89 12.55
N ASP A 85 -11.16 -9.73 12.96
CA ASP A 85 -10.55 -10.61 13.96
C ASP A 85 -11.34 -10.51 15.28
N GLU A 86 -11.70 -11.65 15.88
CA GLU A 86 -12.47 -11.67 17.13
C GLU A 86 -11.61 -11.23 18.33
N ASP A 87 -10.31 -11.48 18.29
CA ASP A 87 -9.36 -11.11 19.35
C ASP A 87 -8.90 -9.64 19.21
N HIS A 88 -8.92 -9.13 17.98
CA HIS A 88 -8.62 -7.74 17.62
C HIS A 88 -9.72 -7.20 16.69
N PRO A 89 -10.92 -6.87 17.21
CA PRO A 89 -12.04 -6.39 16.39
C PRO A 89 -11.75 -5.09 15.60
N GLU A 90 -10.61 -4.48 15.84
CA GLU A 90 -9.94 -3.39 15.12
C GLU A 90 -9.12 -3.84 13.89
N ASP A 91 -8.94 -5.14 13.64
CA ASP A 91 -8.19 -5.70 12.52
C ASP A 91 -9.14 -6.35 11.49
N ILE A 92 -8.86 -6.14 10.20
CA ILE A 92 -9.60 -6.73 9.07
C ILE A 92 -8.62 -7.66 8.39
N VAL A 93 -9.03 -8.91 8.25
CA VAL A 93 -8.23 -9.95 7.63
C VAL A 93 -8.92 -10.38 6.34
N PHE A 94 -8.22 -10.25 5.23
CA PHE A 94 -8.62 -10.84 3.96
C PHE A 94 -7.97 -12.23 3.84
N GLU A 95 -8.69 -13.26 4.29
CA GLU A 95 -8.16 -14.63 4.33
C GLU A 95 -7.63 -15.08 2.98
N GLY A 96 -6.41 -15.65 2.99
CA GLY A 96 -5.76 -16.15 1.78
C GLY A 96 -5.06 -15.08 0.93
N TYR A 97 -5.03 -13.82 1.38
CA TYR A 97 -4.35 -12.73 0.70
C TYR A 97 -3.36 -12.02 1.63
N GLU A 98 -2.13 -11.85 1.16
CA GLU A 98 -1.11 -11.07 1.84
C GLU A 98 -1.03 -9.67 1.25
N GLY A 99 -0.89 -8.67 2.12
CA GLY A 99 -0.81 -7.28 1.70
C GLY A 99 -0.93 -6.31 2.86
N VAL A 100 -0.86 -5.02 2.53
CA VAL A 100 -0.92 -3.93 3.49
C VAL A 100 -2.23 -3.19 3.34
N LEU A 101 -3.09 -3.29 4.35
CA LEU A 101 -4.34 -2.54 4.39
C LEU A 101 -4.07 -1.11 4.84
N PHE A 102 -4.69 -0.15 4.16
CA PHE A 102 -4.87 1.23 4.60
C PHE A 102 -6.36 1.52 4.60
N ILE A 103 -6.92 1.91 5.73
CA ILE A 103 -8.36 2.11 5.85
C ILE A 103 -8.70 3.32 6.72
N ASP A 104 -9.71 4.06 6.28
CA ASP A 104 -10.38 5.12 7.03
C ASP A 104 -11.89 4.91 6.91
N THR A 105 -12.49 4.35 7.96
CA THR A 105 -13.90 4.02 7.99
C THR A 105 -14.50 4.06 9.37
N SER A 106 -15.82 4.06 9.46
CA SER A 106 -16.55 3.78 10.69
C SER A 106 -17.79 2.95 10.40
N TYR A 107 -18.10 1.99 11.25
CA TYR A 107 -19.29 1.15 11.15
C TYR A 107 -20.00 1.02 12.49
N GLU A 108 -21.32 0.78 12.48
CA GLU A 108 -22.12 0.57 13.69
C GLU A 108 -22.40 -0.93 13.87
N LYS A 109 -22.09 -1.46 15.05
CA LYS A 109 -22.45 -2.83 15.45
C LYS A 109 -23.09 -2.80 16.82
N GLU A 110 -24.31 -3.33 16.93
CA GLU A 110 -25.07 -3.39 18.18
C GLU A 110 -25.28 -2.03 18.89
N GLY A 111 -25.40 -0.93 18.13
CA GLY A 111 -25.57 0.42 18.67
C GLY A 111 -24.26 1.10 19.10
N VAL A 112 -23.11 0.48 18.85
CA VAL A 112 -21.78 1.03 19.11
C VAL A 112 -21.11 1.37 17.78
N ILE A 113 -20.63 2.61 17.66
CA ILE A 113 -19.88 3.06 16.49
C ILE A 113 -18.40 2.72 16.71
N TYR A 114 -17.83 1.97 15.77
CA TYR A 114 -16.42 1.67 15.69
C TYR A 114 -15.83 2.53 14.57
N SER A 115 -14.90 3.43 14.87
CA SER A 115 -14.09 4.12 13.86
C SER A 115 -12.74 3.44 13.72
N ARG A 116 -12.27 3.28 12.48
CA ARG A 116 -11.02 2.64 12.14
C ARG A 116 -10.24 3.52 11.17
N VAL A 117 -9.13 4.01 11.69
CA VAL A 117 -8.09 4.73 10.97
C VAL A 117 -6.84 3.90 11.21
N GLY A 118 -6.33 3.23 10.19
CA GLY A 118 -5.27 2.27 10.43
C GLY A 118 -4.55 1.83 9.18
N SER A 119 -3.32 1.39 9.40
CA SER A 119 -2.55 0.65 8.42
C SER A 119 -2.02 -0.63 9.03
N GLY A 120 -1.64 -1.60 8.20
CA GLY A 120 -0.83 -2.73 8.66
C GLY A 120 0.48 -2.25 9.32
N ASN A 121 1.12 -3.14 10.08
CA ASN A 121 2.43 -2.87 10.70
C ASN A 121 3.52 -2.60 9.65
N GLN A 122 3.27 -2.91 8.38
CA GLN A 122 4.20 -2.73 7.26
C GLN A 122 4.38 -1.29 6.78
N VAL A 123 3.94 -0.30 7.55
CA VAL A 123 3.86 1.09 7.13
C VAL A 123 4.73 1.98 8.00
N SER A 124 5.55 2.81 7.35
CA SER A 124 6.51 3.68 8.04
C SER A 124 5.94 5.03 8.43
N LEU A 125 5.10 5.58 7.56
CA LEU A 125 4.45 6.87 7.73
C LEU A 125 3.02 6.75 7.20
N VAL A 126 2.05 7.07 8.04
CA VAL A 126 0.64 7.22 7.67
C VAL A 126 0.20 8.63 8.02
N HIS A 127 -0.29 9.34 7.03
CA HIS A 127 -1.03 10.58 7.22
C HIS A 127 -2.46 10.35 6.75
N ILE A 128 -3.40 10.32 7.69
CA ILE A 128 -4.83 10.29 7.39
C ILE A 128 -5.39 11.65 7.77
N SER A 129 -6.02 12.31 6.81
CA SER A 129 -6.60 13.64 6.99
C SER A 129 -8.05 13.66 6.52
N VAL A 130 -8.88 14.38 7.28
CA VAL A 130 -10.28 14.65 6.94
C VAL A 130 -10.40 16.15 6.74
N ASN A 131 -10.86 16.57 5.57
CA ASN A 131 -11.07 17.98 5.24
C ASN A 131 -12.45 18.18 4.60
N ASP A 132 -12.81 19.45 4.34
CA ASP A 132 -14.12 19.81 3.76
C ASP A 132 -14.33 19.23 2.34
N GLU A 133 -13.27 18.78 1.66
CA GLU A 133 -13.30 18.14 0.34
C GLU A 133 -13.38 16.60 0.43
N GLY A 134 -13.24 16.03 1.64
CA GLY A 134 -13.38 14.61 1.95
C GLY A 134 -12.16 14.01 2.67
N ASN A 135 -11.93 12.70 2.47
CA ASN A 135 -10.91 11.95 3.22
C ASN A 135 -9.68 11.69 2.34
N GLU A 136 -8.49 11.80 2.94
CA GLU A 136 -7.23 11.53 2.28
C GLU A 136 -6.35 10.61 3.13
N ILE A 137 -5.89 9.52 2.51
CA ILE A 137 -4.90 8.60 3.06
C ILE A 137 -3.59 8.77 2.28
N GLU A 138 -2.53 9.17 2.97
CA GLU A 138 -1.17 9.12 2.46
C GLU A 138 -0.33 8.13 3.29
N GLY A 139 0.42 7.26 2.62
CA GLY A 139 1.18 6.21 3.28
C GLY A 139 2.51 5.91 2.58
N THR A 140 3.51 5.45 3.33
CA THR A 140 4.75 4.90 2.75
C THR A 140 4.97 3.46 3.22
N ILE A 141 5.14 2.53 2.27
CA ILE A 141 5.53 1.14 2.54
C ILE A 141 6.93 0.87 2.00
N PHE A 142 7.68 0.04 2.71
CA PHE A 142 9.00 -0.41 2.26
C PHE A 142 8.89 -1.78 1.59
N ALA A 143 9.32 -1.88 0.33
CA ALA A 143 9.34 -3.13 -0.42
C ALA A 143 10.76 -3.70 -0.48
N LYS A 144 10.86 -5.03 -0.40
CA LYS A 144 12.14 -5.72 -0.50
C LYS A 144 12.79 -5.40 -1.83
N ASN A 145 14.06 -5.04 -1.78
CA ASN A 145 14.79 -4.72 -2.98
C ASN A 145 14.89 -5.95 -3.90
N ALA A 146 14.41 -5.81 -5.14
CA ALA A 146 14.34 -6.89 -6.14
C ALA A 146 14.51 -6.30 -7.56
N PRO A 147 14.90 -7.11 -8.57
CA PRO A 147 15.07 -6.60 -9.95
C PRO A 147 13.83 -5.90 -10.50
N VAL A 148 12.65 -6.35 -10.11
CA VAL A 148 11.37 -5.69 -10.38
C VAL A 148 10.59 -5.68 -9.08
N ILE A 149 10.16 -4.49 -8.66
CA ILE A 149 9.27 -4.30 -7.52
C ILE A 149 7.88 -4.04 -8.07
N MET A 150 6.91 -4.86 -7.68
CA MET A 150 5.51 -4.71 -8.05
C MET A 150 4.68 -4.30 -6.82
N ALA A 151 3.73 -3.42 -7.04
CA ALA A 151 2.72 -3.07 -6.06
C ALA A 151 1.39 -2.83 -6.76
N VAL A 152 0.32 -3.38 -6.19
CA VAL A 152 -1.04 -3.30 -6.71
C VAL A 152 -1.95 -2.65 -5.69
N LEU A 153 -2.59 -1.56 -6.09
CA LEU A 153 -3.48 -0.78 -5.25
C LEU A 153 -4.93 -1.28 -5.42
N ASN A 154 -5.35 -2.23 -4.58
CA ASN A 154 -6.70 -2.80 -4.62
C ASN A 154 -7.68 -1.91 -3.83
N PRO A 155 -8.71 -1.31 -4.43
CA PRO A 155 -9.66 -0.47 -3.68
C PRO A 155 -10.47 -1.32 -2.70
N VAL A 156 -10.65 -0.78 -1.50
CA VAL A 156 -11.43 -1.37 -0.40
C VAL A 156 -12.71 -0.57 -0.21
N TYR A 157 -13.84 -1.27 -0.29
CA TYR A 157 -15.17 -0.73 -0.21
C TYR A 157 -15.90 -1.24 1.04
N MET A 158 -16.91 -0.48 1.47
CA MET A 158 -17.83 -0.83 2.53
C MET A 158 -19.27 -0.76 2.00
N THR A 159 -20.05 -1.81 2.24
CA THR A 159 -21.50 -1.81 1.95
C THR A 159 -22.28 -1.00 2.98
N ASP A 160 -23.54 -0.68 2.70
CA ASP A 160 -24.41 0.00 3.67
C ASP A 160 -24.68 -0.85 4.92
N GLU A 161 -24.56 -2.19 4.82
CA GLU A 161 -24.60 -3.12 5.95
C GLU A 161 -23.29 -3.20 6.74
N GLY A 162 -22.24 -2.49 6.31
CA GLY A 162 -20.94 -2.44 6.97
C GLY A 162 -19.98 -3.57 6.57
N GLU A 163 -20.31 -4.36 5.55
CA GLU A 163 -19.41 -5.41 5.05
C GLU A 163 -18.24 -4.77 4.28
N ILE A 164 -17.00 -5.16 4.62
CA ILE A 164 -15.80 -4.59 3.99
C ILE A 164 -15.22 -5.61 3.01
N TYR A 165 -14.90 -5.17 1.80
CA TYR A 165 -14.31 -6.03 0.78
C TYR A 165 -13.35 -5.26 -0.12
N PHE A 166 -12.40 -5.94 -0.76
CA PHE A 166 -11.61 -5.35 -1.83
C PHE A 166 -11.98 -5.92 -3.20
N THR A 167 -11.61 -5.19 -4.26
CA THR A 167 -11.71 -5.64 -5.66
C THR A 167 -10.37 -5.50 -6.37
N SER A 168 -10.20 -6.14 -7.53
CA SER A 168 -8.96 -6.06 -8.31
C SER A 168 -8.60 -4.61 -8.64
N GLY A 169 -7.42 -4.22 -8.19
CA GLY A 169 -6.85 -2.90 -8.37
C GLY A 169 -6.08 -2.70 -9.66
N SER A 170 -5.32 -1.60 -9.69
CA SER A 170 -4.32 -1.33 -10.72
C SER A 170 -2.93 -1.37 -10.09
N GLY A 171 -1.99 -1.99 -10.81
CA GLY A 171 -0.62 -2.13 -10.37
C GLY A 171 0.34 -1.22 -11.11
N VAL A 172 1.48 -0.98 -10.49
CA VAL A 172 2.65 -0.34 -11.07
C VAL A 172 3.88 -1.19 -10.75
N SER A 173 4.88 -1.11 -11.62
CA SER A 173 6.16 -1.78 -11.42
C SER A 173 7.29 -0.77 -11.49
N MET A 174 8.29 -0.94 -10.64
CA MET A 174 9.54 -0.18 -10.68
C MET A 174 10.69 -1.13 -10.97
N ASP A 175 11.58 -0.69 -11.84
CA ASP A 175 12.84 -1.35 -12.09
C ASP A 175 13.77 -1.15 -10.88
N GLY A 176 14.22 -2.26 -10.30
CA GLY A 176 15.18 -2.26 -9.19
C GLY A 176 16.61 -2.60 -9.62
N GLU A 177 16.88 -2.81 -10.92
CA GLU A 177 18.15 -3.32 -11.47
C GLU A 177 19.36 -2.37 -11.27
N ASN A 178 19.16 -1.16 -10.73
CA ASN A 178 20.24 -0.19 -10.46
C ASN A 178 20.56 0.03 -8.97
N GLY A 179 20.04 -0.80 -8.05
CA GLY A 179 20.46 -0.81 -6.64
C GLY A 179 20.38 0.55 -5.93
N GLY A 180 19.47 1.42 -6.37
CA GLY A 180 19.24 2.74 -5.79
C GLY A 180 17.97 2.76 -4.93
N GLU A 181 17.85 3.79 -4.09
CA GLU A 181 16.62 4.22 -3.38
C GLU A 181 15.52 4.57 -4.39
N GLY A 182 14.99 3.56 -5.07
CA GLY A 182 13.86 3.69 -5.96
C GLY A 182 12.61 3.96 -5.14
N SER A 183 11.82 4.94 -5.58
CA SER A 183 10.49 5.15 -5.05
C SER A 183 9.48 5.31 -6.19
N MET A 184 8.28 4.82 -5.94
CA MET A 184 7.12 5.04 -6.80
C MET A 184 5.95 5.54 -5.95
N SER A 185 5.06 6.33 -6.54
CA SER A 185 3.81 6.73 -5.90
C SER A 185 2.63 6.20 -6.71
N MET A 186 1.66 5.62 -6.01
CA MET A 186 0.38 5.17 -6.52
C MET A 186 -0.72 6.08 -6.02
N PHE A 187 -1.72 6.33 -6.87
CA PHE A 187 -2.82 7.22 -6.55
C PHE A 187 -4.15 6.56 -6.88
N LEU A 188 -5.13 6.75 -6.00
CA LEU A 188 -6.53 6.43 -6.25
C LEU A 188 -7.39 7.59 -5.80
N THR A 189 -8.40 7.93 -6.58
CA THR A 189 -9.36 8.98 -6.22
C THR A 189 -10.73 8.56 -6.68
N GLU A 190 -11.69 8.59 -5.77
CA GLU A 190 -13.09 8.36 -6.05
C GLU A 190 -13.90 9.55 -5.54
N ASN A 191 -14.90 9.96 -6.32
CA ASN A 191 -15.77 11.09 -5.98
C ASN A 191 -17.19 10.58 -5.89
N ARG A 192 -17.88 10.88 -4.79
CA ARG A 192 -19.28 10.54 -4.57
C ARG A 192 -20.11 11.82 -4.48
N THR A 193 -21.20 11.88 -5.22
CA THR A 193 -22.18 12.96 -5.06
C THR A 193 -23.10 12.64 -3.88
N VAL A 194 -23.16 13.55 -2.91
CA VAL A 194 -23.99 13.45 -1.72
C VAL A 194 -24.99 14.61 -1.67
N MET A 195 -26.21 14.33 -1.25
CA MET A 195 -27.24 15.35 -1.05
C MET A 195 -27.15 15.92 0.35
N VAL A 196 -26.76 17.19 0.48
CA VAL A 196 -26.74 17.91 1.75
C VAL A 196 -27.90 18.89 1.75
N GLY A 197 -29.02 18.49 2.37
CA GLY A 197 -30.27 19.26 2.32
C GLY A 197 -30.87 19.27 0.90
N ASN A 198 -30.98 20.45 0.29
CA ASN A 198 -31.49 20.62 -1.08
C ASN A 198 -30.39 20.86 -2.13
N SER A 199 -29.11 20.74 -1.74
CA SER A 199 -27.96 20.95 -2.63
C SER A 199 -27.15 19.67 -2.80
N GLU A 200 -26.69 19.44 -4.03
CA GLU A 200 -25.67 18.45 -4.34
C GLU A 200 -24.31 18.95 -3.84
N SER A 201 -23.56 18.08 -3.20
CA SER A 201 -22.15 18.25 -2.82
C SER A 201 -21.36 17.05 -3.31
N THR A 202 -20.06 17.20 -3.50
CA THR A 202 -19.15 16.10 -3.86
C THR A 202 -18.23 15.81 -2.69
N GLU A 203 -18.25 14.57 -2.21
CA GLU A 203 -17.26 14.03 -1.26
C GLU A 203 -16.18 13.30 -2.08
N SER A 204 -14.91 13.63 -1.86
CA SER A 204 -13.77 12.98 -2.50
C SER A 204 -13.06 12.06 -1.52
N PHE A 205 -12.67 10.88 -1.95
CA PHE A 205 -11.78 10.01 -1.20
C PHE A 205 -10.49 9.82 -2.00
N LYS A 206 -9.36 10.26 -1.44
CA LYS A 206 -8.06 10.30 -2.10
C LYS A 206 -7.09 9.38 -1.37
N VAL A 207 -6.33 8.60 -2.12
CA VAL A 207 -5.30 7.73 -1.58
C VAL A 207 -4.01 7.95 -2.35
N LYS A 208 -2.91 8.11 -1.62
CA LYS A 208 -1.56 8.21 -2.14
C LYS A 208 -0.64 7.25 -1.36
N ILE A 209 -0.17 6.20 -2.02
CA ILE A 209 0.77 5.26 -1.41
C ILE A 209 2.13 5.42 -2.10
N ASN A 210 3.17 5.67 -1.31
CA ASN A 210 4.55 5.63 -1.75
C ASN A 210 5.12 4.23 -1.44
N VAL A 211 5.78 3.63 -2.42
CA VAL A 211 6.53 2.37 -2.25
C VAL A 211 7.99 2.71 -2.42
N GLU A 212 8.76 2.45 -1.37
CA GLU A 212 10.19 2.71 -1.34
C GLU A 212 10.95 1.38 -1.28
N SER A 213 11.93 1.21 -2.16
CA SER A 213 12.81 0.04 -2.09
C SER A 213 13.68 0.10 -0.83
N MET A 214 13.82 -1.02 -0.15
CA MET A 214 14.65 -1.17 1.04
C MET A 214 15.44 -2.47 0.98
N ASP A 215 16.75 -2.35 1.24
CA ASP A 215 17.63 -3.50 1.35
C ASP A 215 17.28 -4.38 2.56
N GLU A 216 17.60 -5.67 2.44
CA GLU A 216 17.31 -6.67 3.46
C GLU A 216 18.11 -6.38 4.74
N VAL A 217 17.41 -6.39 5.88
CA VAL A 217 17.98 -6.11 7.20
C VAL A 217 18.12 -7.40 7.98
N GLU A 218 19.33 -7.70 8.43
CA GLU A 218 19.61 -8.83 9.31
C GLU A 218 19.33 -8.47 10.78
N TYR A 219 19.79 -7.29 11.22
CA TYR A 219 19.57 -6.78 12.57
C TYR A 219 19.93 -5.29 12.67
N TYR A 220 19.46 -4.64 13.74
CA TYR A 220 19.89 -3.30 14.11
C TYR A 220 20.84 -3.35 15.31
N VAL A 221 21.68 -2.33 15.44
CA VAL A 221 22.51 -2.09 16.63
C VAL A 221 22.26 -0.70 17.16
N LEU A 222 21.66 -0.58 18.33
CA LEU A 222 21.57 0.69 19.05
C LEU A 222 22.83 0.86 19.90
N LYS A 223 23.55 1.96 19.69
CA LYS A 223 24.72 2.35 20.47
C LYS A 223 24.42 3.61 21.26
N GLN A 224 24.61 3.54 22.57
CA GLN A 224 24.53 4.70 23.46
C GLN A 224 25.95 5.23 23.70
N MET A 225 26.16 6.53 23.49
CA MET A 225 27.47 7.17 23.47
C MET A 225 27.56 8.26 24.55
N ASP A 226 28.72 8.41 25.20
CA ASP A 226 28.97 9.49 26.16
C ASP A 226 29.40 10.81 25.47
N ASP A 227 29.76 11.84 26.25
CA ASP A 227 30.22 13.14 25.74
C ASP A 227 31.64 13.11 25.16
N LEU A 228 32.34 11.98 25.30
CA LEU A 228 33.69 11.75 24.79
C LEU A 228 33.70 10.74 23.63
N ASP A 229 32.54 10.46 23.04
CA ASP A 229 32.34 9.50 21.95
C ASP A 229 32.71 8.05 22.30
N ASN A 230 32.70 7.68 23.59
CA ASN A 230 32.84 6.28 23.99
C ASN A 230 31.48 5.60 24.00
N GLN A 231 31.47 4.34 23.56
CA GLN A 231 30.29 3.49 23.64
C GLN A 231 30.05 3.07 25.10
N VAL A 232 28.91 3.49 25.65
CA VAL A 232 28.44 3.14 26.99
C VAL A 232 27.70 1.79 26.95
N ILE A 233 26.74 1.66 26.03
CA ILE A 233 25.91 0.47 25.82
C ILE A 233 25.83 0.17 24.32
N SER A 234 25.76 -1.12 23.98
CA SER A 234 25.40 -1.56 22.63
C SER A 234 24.44 -2.74 22.71
N GLU A 235 23.30 -2.59 22.05
CA GLU A 235 22.23 -3.58 22.03
C GLU A 235 21.93 -3.98 20.58
N LYS A 236 21.69 -5.27 20.36
CA LYS A 236 21.30 -5.80 19.04
C LYS A 236 19.82 -6.11 19.05
N ILE A 237 19.13 -5.72 17.98
CA ILE A 237 17.70 -5.91 17.79
C ILE A 237 17.50 -6.79 16.57
N TYR A 238 16.84 -7.93 16.76
CA TYR A 238 16.56 -8.91 15.71
C TYR A 238 15.05 -8.96 15.44
N ALA A 239 14.66 -9.33 14.21
CA ALA A 239 13.24 -9.43 13.82
C ALA A 239 12.39 -10.30 14.76
N HIS A 240 12.98 -11.37 15.31
CA HIS A 240 12.29 -12.32 16.20
C HIS A 240 12.27 -11.89 17.67
N ASP A 241 12.92 -10.79 18.03
CA ASP A 241 13.07 -10.33 19.41
C ASP A 241 13.21 -8.80 19.43
N VAL A 242 12.17 -8.12 18.93
CA VAL A 242 12.10 -6.65 18.93
C VAL A 242 11.54 -6.17 20.28
N PRO A 243 12.32 -5.41 21.07
CA PRO A 243 11.83 -4.91 22.35
C PRO A 243 10.83 -3.77 22.14
N SER A 244 9.82 -3.66 23.02
CA SER A 244 8.91 -2.51 23.00
C SER A 244 9.57 -1.21 23.51
N SER A 245 10.62 -1.33 24.32
CA SER A 245 11.34 -0.20 24.89
C SER A 245 12.78 -0.56 25.27
N ILE A 246 13.67 0.43 25.26
CA ILE A 246 15.06 0.31 25.69
C ILE A 246 15.37 1.39 26.74
N GLU A 247 16.05 1.00 27.81
CA GLU A 247 16.49 1.91 28.87
C GLU A 247 17.74 2.70 28.45
N VAL A 248 17.70 4.01 28.65
CA VAL A 248 18.79 4.93 28.36
C VAL A 248 19.63 5.14 29.62
N SER A 249 20.93 4.90 29.53
CA SER A 249 21.85 5.14 30.64
C SER A 249 21.97 6.64 30.93
N ASP A 250 22.05 7.02 32.22
CA ASP A 250 22.35 8.40 32.67
C ASP A 250 23.64 8.98 32.07
N GLN A 251 24.55 8.11 31.61
CA GLN A 251 25.82 8.50 30.99
C GLN A 251 25.70 8.83 29.49
N THR A 252 24.56 8.50 28.88
CA THR A 252 24.32 8.67 27.46
C THR A 252 24.12 10.16 27.12
N LYS A 253 24.70 10.56 26.00
CA LYS A 253 24.62 11.92 25.43
C LYS A 253 24.02 11.94 24.04
N TYR A 254 24.27 10.89 23.28
CA TYR A 254 23.61 10.68 22.00
C TYR A 254 23.58 9.19 21.69
N MET A 255 22.74 8.81 20.73
CA MET A 255 22.58 7.44 20.29
C MET A 255 22.78 7.32 18.78
N ILE A 256 23.40 6.23 18.36
CA ILE A 256 23.55 5.85 16.96
C ILE A 256 22.80 4.54 16.75
N LEU A 257 21.89 4.51 15.81
CA LEU A 257 21.30 3.27 15.32
C LEU A 257 22.03 2.85 14.03
N GLU A 258 22.61 1.66 14.05
CA GLU A 258 23.18 1.03 12.86
C GLU A 258 22.20 -0.01 12.31
N LYS A 259 21.86 0.10 11.03
CA LYS A 259 21.12 -0.93 10.29
C LYS A 259 22.15 -1.83 9.61
N ILE A 260 22.11 -3.13 9.91
CA ILE A 260 23.05 -4.12 9.39
C ILE A 260 22.30 -5.09 8.49
N GLY A 261 22.80 -5.29 7.28
CA GLY A 261 22.17 -6.16 6.31
C GLY A 261 23.02 -6.41 5.08
N THR A 262 22.36 -6.70 3.97
CA THR A 262 23.01 -6.91 2.67
C THR A 262 22.31 -6.13 1.57
N ASP A 263 23.09 -5.57 0.65
CA ASP A 263 22.55 -4.99 -0.59
C ASP A 263 22.06 -6.09 -1.56
N GLN A 264 21.48 -5.68 -2.69
CA GLN A 264 21.02 -6.60 -3.74
C GLN A 264 22.10 -7.54 -4.31
N GLU A 265 23.38 -7.15 -4.24
CA GLU A 265 24.50 -7.98 -4.71
C GLU A 265 25.00 -8.94 -3.60
N GLY A 266 24.36 -8.93 -2.44
CA GLY A 266 24.74 -9.71 -1.26
C GLY A 266 25.98 -9.16 -0.54
N LYS A 267 26.35 -7.90 -0.78
CA LYS A 267 27.47 -7.27 -0.07
C LYS A 267 26.99 -6.72 1.27
N PRO A 268 27.83 -6.75 2.31
CA PRO A 268 27.48 -6.18 3.62
C PRO A 268 27.14 -4.69 3.52
N LEU A 269 25.99 -4.33 4.07
CA LEU A 269 25.48 -2.97 4.18
C LEU A 269 25.48 -2.54 5.65
N VAL A 270 25.95 -1.31 5.90
CA VAL A 270 25.86 -0.66 7.22
C VAL A 270 25.44 0.79 7.04
N GLU A 271 24.20 1.08 7.40
CA GLU A 271 23.66 2.45 7.46
C GLU A 271 23.64 2.94 8.90
N ARG A 272 23.82 4.24 9.11
CA ARG A 272 23.87 4.85 10.45
C ARG A 272 22.98 6.07 10.51
N GLN A 273 22.23 6.18 11.59
CA GLN A 273 21.46 7.38 11.92
C GLN A 273 21.63 7.76 13.38
N ILE A 274 21.58 9.06 13.65
CA ILE A 274 21.51 9.59 15.01
C ILE A 274 20.05 9.60 15.45
N ILE A 275 19.76 9.08 16.64
CA ILE A 275 18.42 9.12 17.21
C ILE A 275 18.28 10.39 18.05
N ASN A 276 17.24 11.18 17.75
CA ASN A 276 16.97 12.47 18.38
C ASN A 276 15.63 12.53 19.13
N ASP A 277 14.78 11.53 18.94
CA ASP A 277 13.45 11.44 19.54
C ASP A 277 13.44 10.42 20.69
N ASP A 278 12.36 10.43 21.48
CA ASP A 278 12.15 9.48 22.59
C ASP A 278 11.71 8.08 22.09
N TYR A 279 11.76 7.85 20.78
CA TYR A 279 11.51 6.54 20.16
C TYR A 279 12.25 6.46 18.82
N PHE A 280 12.35 5.25 18.28
CA PHE A 280 12.81 5.03 16.92
C PHE A 280 12.06 3.86 16.28
N GLN A 281 12.10 3.78 14.96
CA GLN A 281 11.50 2.68 14.21
C GLN A 281 12.58 1.78 13.61
N VAL A 282 12.31 0.48 13.61
CA VAL A 282 13.08 -0.55 12.91
C VAL A 282 12.17 -1.30 11.96
N TYR A 283 12.72 -1.78 10.85
CA TYR A 283 11.95 -2.45 9.80
C TYR A 283 12.58 -3.79 9.45
N PHE A 284 11.76 -4.82 9.35
CA PHE A 284 12.18 -6.18 9.01
C PHE A 284 11.24 -6.80 7.99
N PHE A 285 11.79 -7.61 7.07
CA PHE A 285 10.98 -8.41 6.16
C PHE A 285 10.65 -9.75 6.82
N ASN A 286 9.35 -10.02 7.02
CA ASN A 286 8.85 -11.25 7.64
C ASN A 286 8.00 -12.03 6.63
N GLU A 287 8.63 -12.93 5.86
CA GLU A 287 8.05 -13.75 4.76
C GLU A 287 7.34 -12.98 3.61
N SER A 288 6.85 -11.76 3.85
CA SER A 288 6.23 -10.84 2.93
C SER A 288 7.25 -9.98 2.19
N ALA A 289 6.86 -9.48 1.00
CA ALA A 289 7.63 -8.52 0.23
C ALA A 289 7.65 -7.11 0.84
N PHE A 290 6.75 -6.80 1.78
CA PHE A 290 6.72 -5.50 2.47
C PHE A 290 7.28 -5.61 3.89
N ALA A 291 8.10 -4.65 4.30
CA ALA A 291 8.75 -4.68 5.60
C ALA A 291 7.78 -4.29 6.72
N GLU A 292 7.77 -5.04 7.81
CA GLU A 292 7.10 -4.71 9.06
C GLU A 292 7.91 -3.71 9.89
N GLY A 293 7.26 -2.63 10.29
CA GLY A 293 7.78 -1.59 11.15
C GLY A 293 7.45 -1.83 12.62
N TYR A 294 8.42 -1.56 13.48
CA TYR A 294 8.31 -1.68 14.94
C TYR A 294 8.78 -0.39 15.59
N SER A 295 7.95 0.18 16.46
CA SER A 295 8.31 1.36 17.27
C SER A 295 8.90 0.92 18.60
N ILE A 296 10.10 1.42 18.92
CA ILE A 296 10.81 1.13 20.16
C ILE A 296 10.93 2.43 20.95
N GLN A 297 10.36 2.46 22.16
CA GLN A 297 10.42 3.61 23.05
C GLN A 297 11.77 3.68 23.78
N LEU A 298 12.26 4.89 24.05
CA LEU A 298 13.47 5.16 24.80
C LEU A 298 13.09 5.70 26.19
N ASN A 299 13.38 4.92 27.23
CA ASN A 299 13.06 5.29 28.60
C ASN A 299 14.27 5.96 29.26
N ASN A 300 14.09 7.18 29.76
CA ASN A 300 15.10 7.92 30.52
C ASN A 300 14.85 7.84 32.04
#